data_AF-A0A021X9R1-F1
#
_entry.id   AF-A0A021X9R1-F1
#
_cell.length_a   1.000
_cell.length_b   1.000
_cell.length_c   1.000
_cell.angle_alpha   90.00
_cell.angle_beta   90.00
_cell.angle_gamma   90.00
#
_symmetry.space_group_name_H-M   'P 1'
#
loop_
_entity.id
_entity.type
_entity.pdbx_description
1 polymer ?
#
loop_
_entity_poly.entity_id
_entity_poly.type
_entity_poly.pdbx_seq_one_letter_code
_entity_poly.pdbx_strand_id
1 'polypeptide(L)'
;MMANSCTINAAPYPPRMPISGPRSNQDHEDRFLQCEEDLEADFQKLVWKALQAGWDEGEACVAIASLADHHILAMECNEKTKAAIQTLNNGNS
;
A
#
# COMPACT_ATOMS: atom_id res chain seq x y z
N MET A 1 -35.28 -15.27 -26.40
CA MET A 1 -33.92 -15.17 -25.84
C MET A 1 -33.46 -13.73 -26.04
N MET A 2 -33.47 -12.91 -25.00
CA MET A 2 -32.81 -11.61 -25.02
C MET A 2 -31.78 -11.66 -23.89
N ALA A 3 -30.51 -11.81 -24.27
CA ALA A 3 -29.40 -11.66 -23.35
C ALA A 3 -29.30 -10.17 -23.01
N ASN A 4 -29.68 -9.80 -21.79
CA ASN A 4 -29.50 -8.45 -21.30
C ASN A 4 -28.00 -8.17 -21.18
N SER A 5 -27.58 -7.16 -21.94
CA SER A 5 -26.23 -6.61 -22.03
C SER A 5 -25.64 -6.35 -20.64
N CYS A 6 -24.68 -7.17 -20.25
CA CYS A 6 -23.80 -6.88 -19.12
C CYS A 6 -22.68 -5.95 -19.63
N THR A 7 -22.97 -4.66 -19.73
CA THR A 7 -21.95 -3.63 -19.94
C THR A 7 -21.69 -2.94 -18.61
N ILE A 8 -20.91 -3.61 -17.75
CA ILE A 8 -20.18 -2.90 -16.70
C ILE A 8 -19.19 -2.02 -17.47
N ASN A 9 -19.50 -0.72 -17.53
CA ASN A 9 -18.56 0.29 -18.01
C ASN A 9 -17.37 0.31 -17.04
N ALA A 10 -16.39 -0.56 -17.28
CA ALA A 10 -15.08 -0.44 -16.68
C ALA A 10 -14.48 0.84 -17.26
N ALA A 11 -14.56 1.93 -16.49
CA ALA A 11 -13.87 3.16 -16.82
C ALA A 11 -12.38 2.81 -17.08
N PRO A 12 -11.79 3.26 -18.20
CA PRO A 12 -10.38 3.02 -18.44
C PRO A 12 -9.58 3.79 -17.39
N TYR A 13 -8.89 3.06 -16.51
CA TYR A 13 -7.98 3.66 -15.53
C TYR A 13 -6.99 4.62 -16.22
N PRO A 14 -6.62 5.73 -15.58
CA PRO A 14 -5.65 6.68 -16.13
C PRO A 14 -4.33 5.98 -16.48
N PRO A 15 -3.61 6.47 -17.51
CA PRO A 15 -2.39 5.85 -18.02
C PRO A 15 -1.36 5.62 -16.91
N ARG A 16 -0.67 4.47 -16.99
CA ARG A 16 0.28 3.97 -15.99
C ARG A 16 1.38 4.99 -15.69
N MET A 17 1.23 5.77 -14.64
CA MET A 17 2.38 6.39 -14.00
C MET A 17 2.99 5.34 -13.07
N PRO A 18 4.29 5.03 -13.19
CA PRO A 18 4.97 4.22 -12.18
C PRO A 18 4.91 4.94 -10.83
N ILE A 19 4.88 4.18 -9.74
CA ILE A 19 5.02 4.75 -8.39
C ILE A 19 6.26 5.63 -8.38
N SER A 20 6.03 6.93 -8.20
CA SER A 20 7.08 7.92 -8.17
C SER A 20 7.54 8.11 -6.72
N GLY A 21 8.81 8.49 -6.54
CA GLY A 21 9.31 8.85 -5.22
C GLY A 21 8.60 10.09 -4.68
N PRO A 22 8.68 10.37 -3.37
CA PRO A 22 8.06 11.55 -2.77
C PRO A 22 8.46 12.83 -3.51
N ARG A 23 7.46 13.59 -3.98
CA ARG A 23 7.66 14.83 -4.76
C ARG A 23 8.07 16.02 -3.89
N SER A 24 7.65 16.03 -2.63
CA SER A 24 7.96 17.09 -1.65
C SER A 24 8.89 16.63 -0.53
N ASN A 25 9.51 17.61 0.14
CA ASN A 25 10.33 17.41 1.34
C ASN A 25 9.49 16.92 2.53
N GLN A 26 10.15 16.41 3.57
CA GLN A 26 9.48 15.75 4.69
C GLN A 26 8.45 16.62 5.43
N ASP A 27 8.67 17.94 5.47
CA ASP A 27 7.87 18.91 6.22
C ASP A 27 6.70 19.51 5.43
N HIS A 28 6.50 19.11 4.16
CA HIS A 28 5.40 19.61 3.36
C HIS A 28 4.06 19.06 3.85
N GLU A 29 3.09 19.94 4.07
CA GLU A 29 1.77 19.60 4.63
C GLU A 29 1.03 18.51 3.83
N ASP A 30 1.04 18.62 2.50
CA ASP A 30 0.38 17.64 1.62
C ASP A 30 1.24 16.41 1.28
N ARG A 31 2.44 16.25 1.88
CA ARG A 31 3.33 15.14 1.49
C ARG A 31 2.67 13.77 1.64
N PHE A 32 1.86 13.61 2.68
CA PHE A 32 1.12 12.37 2.90
C PHE A 32 0.12 12.12 1.77
N LEU A 33 -0.70 13.11 1.42
CA LEU A 33 -1.65 13.03 0.33
C LEU A 33 -0.97 12.75 -1.02
N GLN A 34 0.17 13.40 -1.29
CA GLN A 34 0.95 13.15 -2.51
C GLN A 34 1.41 11.70 -2.61
N CYS A 35 1.85 11.10 -1.50
CA CYS A 35 2.21 9.68 -1.46
C CYS A 35 0.99 8.78 -1.72
N GLU A 36 -0.19 9.13 -1.19
CA GLU A 36 -1.42 8.38 -1.46
C GLU A 36 -1.79 8.42 -2.95
N GLU A 37 -1.75 9.61 -3.56
CA GLU A 37 -1.99 9.80 -5.00
C GLU A 37 -1.03 8.95 -5.86
N ASP A 38 0.26 8.94 -5.50
CA ASP A 38 1.30 8.20 -6.23
C ASP A 38 1.13 6.66 -6.08
N LEU A 39 0.49 6.19 -5.00
CA LEU A 39 0.23 4.77 -4.74
C LEU A 39 -1.16 4.28 -5.20
N GLU A 40 -2.13 5.19 -5.34
CA GLU A 40 -3.55 4.89 -5.55
C GLU A 40 -3.78 3.94 -6.72
N ALA A 41 -3.14 4.22 -7.87
CA ALA A 41 -3.34 3.45 -9.09
C ALA A 41 -2.91 1.97 -8.94
N ASP A 42 -1.86 1.68 -8.17
CA ASP A 42 -1.40 0.32 -7.93
C ASP A 42 -2.16 -0.36 -6.80
N PHE A 43 -2.61 0.39 -5.79
CA PHE A 43 -3.55 -0.09 -4.78
C PHE A 43 -4.86 -0.57 -5.43
N GLN A 44 -5.47 0.25 -6.30
CA GLN A 44 -6.71 -0.12 -7.01
C GLN A 44 -6.53 -1.37 -7.89
N LYS A 45 -5.37 -1.54 -8.53
CA LYS A 45 -5.06 -2.78 -9.28
C LYS A 45 -4.96 -4.00 -8.38
N LEU A 46 -4.43 -3.84 -7.16
CA LEU A 46 -4.34 -4.93 -6.20
C LEU A 46 -5.73 -5.35 -5.72
N VAL A 47 -6.58 -4.39 -5.35
CA VAL A 47 -7.98 -4.64 -4.98
C VAL A 47 -8.71 -5.32 -6.13
N TRP A 48 -8.59 -4.80 -7.36
CA TRP A 48 -9.22 -5.41 -8.53
C TRP A 48 -8.79 -6.86 -8.77
N LYS A 49 -7.50 -7.18 -8.58
CA LYS A 49 -7.02 -8.57 -8.68
C LYS A 49 -7.66 -9.49 -7.63
N ALA A 50 -7.87 -9.00 -6.41
CA ALA A 50 -8.55 -9.75 -5.36
C ALA A 50 -10.02 -10.00 -5.74
N LEU A 51 -10.72 -8.99 -6.25
CA LEU A 51 -12.10 -9.11 -6.74
C LEU A 51 -12.20 -10.15 -7.88
N GLN A 52 -11.27 -10.12 -8.84
CA GLN A 52 -11.23 -11.12 -9.92
C GLN A 52 -10.94 -12.54 -9.42
N ALA A 53 -10.31 -12.68 -8.26
CA ALA A 53 -10.13 -13.96 -7.58
C ALA A 53 -11.36 -14.38 -6.74
N GLY A 54 -12.42 -13.57 -6.72
CA GLY A 54 -13.68 -13.86 -6.03
C GLY A 54 -13.75 -13.35 -4.58
N TRP A 55 -12.86 -12.46 -4.17
CA TRP A 55 -12.90 -11.85 -2.84
C TRP A 55 -13.99 -10.78 -2.80
N ASP A 56 -14.58 -10.57 -1.62
CA ASP A 56 -15.33 -9.35 -1.37
C ASP A 56 -14.37 -8.13 -1.29
N GLU A 57 -14.85 -6.96 -1.71
CA GLU A 57 -14.02 -5.75 -1.71
C GLU A 57 -13.60 -5.33 -0.30
N GLY A 58 -14.52 -5.45 0.67
CA GLY A 58 -14.25 -5.16 2.07
C GLY A 58 -13.20 -6.12 2.64
N GLU A 59 -13.31 -7.41 2.34
CA GLU A 59 -12.33 -8.42 2.75
C GLU A 59 -10.94 -8.13 2.17
N ALA A 60 -10.86 -7.78 0.87
CA ALA A 60 -9.61 -7.43 0.22
C ALA A 60 -8.97 -6.19 0.87
N CYS A 61 -9.76 -5.13 1.11
CA CYS A 61 -9.27 -3.90 1.73
C CYS A 61 -8.80 -4.12 3.17
N VAL A 62 -9.54 -4.88 3.98
CA VAL A 62 -9.16 -5.23 5.36
C VAL A 62 -7.85 -6.03 5.37
N ALA A 63 -7.71 -7.00 4.47
CA ALA A 63 -6.49 -7.79 4.36
C ALA A 63 -5.28 -6.93 3.97
N ILE A 64 -5.43 -6.03 2.99
CA ILE A 64 -4.36 -5.12 2.56
C ILE A 64 -3.96 -4.15 3.69
N ALA A 65 -4.92 -3.58 4.40
CA ALA A 65 -4.65 -2.71 5.54
C ALA A 65 -3.89 -3.45 6.66
N SER A 66 -4.32 -4.66 6.99
CA SER A 66 -3.63 -5.50 7.99
C SER A 66 -2.18 -5.83 7.57
N LEU A 67 -1.92 -6.06 6.27
CA LEU A 67 -0.55 -6.26 5.78
C LEU A 67 0.32 -5.01 5.95
N ALA A 68 -0.24 -3.81 5.72
CA ALA A 68 0.47 -2.56 5.94
C ALA A 68 0.81 -2.35 7.42
N ASP A 69 -0.15 -2.60 8.32
CA ASP A 69 0.07 -2.52 9.78
C ASP A 69 1.15 -3.50 10.25
N HIS A 70 1.10 -4.74 9.79
CA HIS A 70 2.12 -5.74 10.12
C HIS A 70 3.51 -5.31 9.62
N HIS A 71 3.59 -4.66 8.46
CA HIS A 71 4.86 -4.16 7.94
C HIS A 71 5.44 -3.06 8.82
N ILE A 72 4.61 -2.12 9.30
CA ILE A 72 5.01 -1.06 10.23
C ILE A 72 5.52 -1.67 11.55
N LEU A 73 4.76 -2.59 12.14
CA LEU A 73 5.15 -3.27 13.38
C LEU A 73 6.48 -4.03 13.24
N ALA A 74 6.70 -4.68 12.09
CA ALA A 74 7.95 -5.36 11.80
C ALA A 74 9.12 -4.37 11.68
N MET A 75 8.94 -3.22 11.03
CA MET A 75 9.97 -2.16 10.97
C MET A 75 10.36 -1.69 12.36
N GLU A 76 9.39 -1.38 13.22
CA GLU A 76 9.67 -0.94 14.59
C GLU A 76 10.40 -2.02 15.42
N CYS A 77 9.99 -3.28 15.30
CA CYS A 77 10.63 -4.39 15.98
C CYS A 77 12.10 -4.55 15.53
N ASN A 78 12.35 -4.41 14.22
CA ASN A 78 13.68 -4.48 13.65
C ASN A 78 14.57 -3.33 14.17
N GLU A 79 14.05 -2.10 14.25
CA GLU A 79 14.81 -0.96 14.79
C GLU A 79 15.16 -1.14 16.28
N LYS A 80 14.22 -1.64 17.09
CA LYS A 80 14.49 -1.97 18.50
C LYS A 80 15.58 -3.04 18.64
N THR A 81 15.54 -4.05 17.79
CA THR A 81 16.54 -5.13 17.78
C THR A 81 17.92 -4.61 17.39
N LYS A 82 18.00 -3.76 16.35
CA LYS A 82 19.25 -3.10 15.95
C LYS A 82 19.85 -2.26 17.08
N ALA A 83 19.02 -1.46 17.75
CA ALA A 83 19.45 -0.65 18.88
C ALA A 83 20.02 -1.51 20.03
N ALA A 84 19.35 -2.60 20.39
CA ALA A 84 19.83 -3.51 21.44
C ALA A 84 21.18 -4.17 21.08
N ILE A 85 21.36 -4.60 19.83
CA ILE A 85 22.65 -5.13 19.35
C ILE A 85 23.75 -4.06 19.45
N GLN A 86 23.45 -2.82 19.07
CA GLN A 86 24.41 -1.73 19.15
C GLN A 86 24.81 -1.41 20.59
N THR A 87 23.86 -1.41 21.53
CA THR A 87 24.15 -1.23 22.96
C THR A 87 25.06 -2.34 23.49
N LEU A 88 24.82 -3.61 23.11
CA LEU A 88 25.68 -4.73 23.50
C LEU A 88 27.09 -4.61 22.91
N ASN A 89 27.23 -4.19 21.65
CA ASN A 89 28.54 -3.99 21.03
C ASN A 89 29.32 -2.85 21.69
N ASN A 90 28.64 -1.76 22.04
CA ASN A 90 29.27 -0.58 22.66
C ASN A 90 29.62 -0.79 24.14
N GLY A 91 28.91 -1.67 24.85
CA GLY A 91 29.22 -2.01 26.26
C GLY A 91 30.31 -3.08 26.42
N ASN A 92 30.73 -3.73 25.34
CA ASN A 92 31.79 -4.72 25.29
C ASN A 92 33.13 -4.15 24.76
N SER A 93 33.23 -2.83 24.59
CA SER A 93 34.45 -2.07 24.22
C SER A 93 34.87 -1.16 25.37
#